data_AF-A0A1G3INS8-F1
#
_entry.id   AF-A0A1G3INS8-F1
#
_cell.length_a   1.000
_cell.length_b   1.000
_cell.length_c   1.000
_cell.angle_alpha   90.00
_cell.angle_beta   90.00
_cell.angle_gamma   90.00
#
_symmetry.space_group_name_H-M   'P 1'
#
loop_
_entity.id
_entity.type
_entity.pdbx_description
1 polymer ?
#
loop_
_entity_poly.entity_id
_entity_poly.type
_entity_poly.pdbx_seq_one_letter_code
_entity_poly.pdbx_strand_id
1 'polypeptide(L)'
;MFDAATLALLAKVKVLAKKTGVNVDLVRMSNEMSYAGIILNELSNADDPELVLIVIQLKNLLGLIGKPVADEKPATKKEETRYVGSLR
;
A
#
# COMPACT_ATOMS: atom_id res chain seq x y z
N MET A 1 -2.42 3.03 21.23
CA MET A 1 -1.08 3.64 21.36
C MET A 1 -0.07 2.59 20.89
N PHE A 2 0.84 2.94 19.97
CA PHE A 2 1.82 1.98 19.45
C PHE A 2 2.80 1.54 20.54
N ASP A 3 3.25 0.29 20.48
CA ASP A 3 4.30 -0.21 21.35
C ASP A 3 5.67 0.37 20.94
N ALA A 4 6.66 0.26 21.83
CA ALA A 4 8.00 0.81 21.60
C ALA A 4 8.67 0.21 20.35
N ALA A 5 8.37 -1.05 20.02
CA ALA A 5 8.90 -1.72 18.84
C ALA A 5 8.32 -1.11 17.54
N THR A 6 7.00 -0.91 17.47
CA THR A 6 6.37 -0.30 16.29
C THR A 6 6.83 1.15 16.10
N LEU A 7 7.00 1.91 17.19
CA LEU A 7 7.55 3.27 17.12
C LEU A 7 8.99 3.30 16.58
N ALA A 8 9.82 2.34 16.97
CA ALA A 8 11.17 2.22 16.44
C ALA A 8 11.17 1.92 14.93
N LEU A 9 10.27 1.05 14.46
CA LEU A 9 10.13 0.76 13.02
C LEU A 9 9.65 2.00 12.25
N LEU A 10 8.65 2.72 12.77
CA LEU A 10 8.16 3.96 12.17
C LEU A 10 9.26 5.03 12.07
N ALA A 11 10.07 5.20 13.12
CA ALA A 11 11.21 6.10 13.10
C ALA A 11 12.25 5.70 12.05
N LYS A 12 12.57 4.40 11.94
CA LYS A 12 13.49 3.89 10.92
C LYS A 12 12.96 4.11 9.50
N VAL A 13 11.68 3.87 9.25
CA VAL A 13 11.05 4.18 7.96
C VAL A 13 11.20 5.64 7.62
N LYS A 14 10.94 6.56 8.55
CA LYS A 14 11.09 7.99 8.28
C LYS A 14 12.51 8.36 7.85
N VAL A 15 13.51 7.78 8.52
CA VAL A 15 14.92 8.06 8.21
C VAL A 15 15.33 7.46 6.87
N LEU A 16 14.93 6.22 6.59
CA LEU A 16 15.29 5.53 5.35
C LEU A 16 14.51 6.07 4.14
N ALA A 17 13.21 6.34 4.28
CA ALA A 17 12.40 6.98 3.25
C ALA A 17 12.93 8.38 2.86
N LYS A 18 13.49 9.13 3.83
CA LYS A 18 14.14 10.40 3.51
C LYS A 18 15.34 10.23 2.55
N LYS A 19 16.05 9.10 2.62
CA LYS A 19 17.15 8.79 1.69
C LYS A 19 16.65 8.51 0.27
N THR A 20 15.42 8.01 0.14
CA THR A 20 14.76 7.77 -1.16
C THR A 20 13.99 8.99 -1.68
N GLY A 21 14.05 10.12 -0.97
CA GLY A 21 13.35 11.36 -1.34
C GLY A 21 11.90 11.45 -0.87
N VAL A 22 11.39 10.44 -0.16
CA VAL A 22 10.01 10.40 0.36
C VAL A 22 9.97 10.95 1.78
N ASN A 23 9.21 12.02 2.00
CA ASN A 23 9.01 12.57 3.34
C ASN A 23 7.79 11.95 4.01
N VAL A 24 8.03 11.20 5.08
CA VAL A 24 6.98 10.48 5.80
C VAL A 24 6.51 11.28 7.02
N ASP A 25 5.22 11.58 7.06
CA ASP A 25 4.57 12.15 8.23
C ASP A 25 4.06 11.04 9.17
N LEU A 26 4.77 10.85 10.28
CA LEU A 26 4.45 9.80 11.27
C LEU A 26 3.15 10.08 12.02
N VAL A 27 2.81 11.34 12.26
CA VAL A 27 1.57 11.72 12.96
C VAL A 27 0.38 11.45 12.04
N ARG A 28 0.54 11.77 10.76
CA ARG A 28 -0.47 11.44 9.76
C ARG A 28 -0.60 9.94 9.57
N MET A 29 0.50 9.19 9.50
CA MET A 29 0.46 7.72 9.45
C MET A 29 -0.23 7.09 10.65
N SER A 30 -0.09 7.67 11.85
CA SER A 30 -0.75 7.13 13.05
C SER A 30 -2.26 7.39 13.08
N ASN A 31 -2.73 8.43 12.38
CA ASN A 31 -4.12 8.87 12.41
C ASN A 31 -4.92 8.44 11.17
N GLU A 32 -4.25 8.34 10.00
CA GLU A 32 -4.86 8.04 8.71
C GLU A 32 -4.30 6.72 8.15
N MET A 33 -5.05 5.63 8.31
CA MET A 33 -4.65 4.31 7.81
C MET A 33 -4.53 4.26 6.28
N SER A 34 -5.34 5.06 5.57
CA SER A 34 -5.25 5.22 4.10
C SER A 34 -3.92 5.84 3.67
N TYR A 35 -3.45 6.88 4.37
CA TYR A 35 -2.15 7.50 4.13
C TYR A 35 -1.02 6.51 4.42
N ALA A 36 -1.09 5.77 5.53
CA ALA A 36 -0.13 4.72 5.85
C ALA A 36 -0.08 3.64 4.74
N GLY A 37 -1.22 3.21 4.23
CA GLY A 37 -1.28 2.23 3.13
C GLY A 37 -0.63 2.74 1.84
N ILE A 38 -0.90 3.98 1.43
CA ILE A 38 -0.33 4.57 0.21
C ILE A 38 1.20 4.67 0.34
N ILE A 39 1.69 5.26 1.43
CA ILE A 39 3.13 5.47 1.65
C ILE A 39 3.86 4.13 1.79
N LEU A 40 3.33 3.17 2.54
CA LEU A 40 3.96 1.85 2.68
C LEU A 40 3.92 1.07 1.36
N ASN A 41 2.94 1.29 0.47
CA ASN A 41 2.93 0.69 -0.87
C ASN A 41 3.98 1.33 -1.79
N GLU A 42 4.14 2.65 -1.72
CA GLU A 42 5.19 3.36 -2.45
C GLU A 42 6.59 2.88 -2.01
N LEU A 43 6.83 2.83 -0.69
CA LEU A 43 8.10 2.42 -0.12
C LEU A 43 8.41 0.93 -0.28
N SER A 44 7.41 0.07 -0.55
CA SER A 44 7.69 -1.34 -0.84
C SER A 44 8.38 -1.58 -2.19
N ASN A 45 8.41 -0.57 -3.06
CA ASN A 45 9.13 -0.64 -4.35
C ASN A 45 10.50 0.05 -4.29
N ALA A 46 10.98 0.45 -3.11
CA ALA A 46 12.28 1.10 -2.96
C ALA A 46 13.45 0.12 -3.20
N ASP A 47 14.57 0.63 -3.68
CA ASP A 47 15.79 -0.16 -3.95
C ASP A 47 16.52 -0.61 -2.67
N ASP A 48 16.19 -0.01 -1.52
CA ASP A 48 16.80 -0.34 -0.22
C ASP A 48 16.12 -1.57 0.41
N PRO A 49 16.80 -2.73 0.49
CA PRO A 49 16.21 -3.96 1.02
C PRO A 49 15.83 -3.86 2.50
N GLU A 50 16.55 -3.04 3.29
CA GLU A 50 16.26 -2.84 4.71
C GLU A 50 14.95 -2.06 4.86
N LEU A 51 14.75 -1.03 4.04
CA LEU A 51 13.51 -0.24 4.00
C LEU A 51 12.32 -1.13 3.61
N VAL A 52 12.46 -1.95 2.57
CA VAL A 52 11.39 -2.86 2.12
C VAL A 52 11.00 -3.84 3.24
N LEU A 53 11.97 -4.40 3.95
CA LEU A 53 11.71 -5.34 5.04
C LEU A 53 10.96 -4.66 6.20
N ILE A 54 11.35 -3.45 6.59
CA ILE A 54 10.66 -2.69 7.64
C ILE A 54 9.24 -2.34 7.20
N VAL A 55 9.05 -1.96 5.92
CA VAL A 55 7.74 -1.67 5.35
C VAL A 55 6.83 -2.90 5.40
N ILE A 56 7.33 -4.08 5.07
CA ILE A 56 6.56 -5.34 5.17
C ILE A 56 6.18 -5.62 6.63
N GLN A 57 7.11 -5.44 7.57
CA GLN A 57 6.83 -5.61 9.00
C GLN A 57 5.73 -4.64 9.48
N LEU A 58 5.79 -3.37 9.07
CA LEU A 58 4.77 -2.39 9.40
C LEU A 58 3.42 -2.71 8.76
N LYS A 59 3.40 -3.15 7.49
CA LYS A 59 2.16 -3.61 6.85
C LYS A 59 1.55 -4.79 7.62
N ASN A 60 2.37 -5.72 8.12
CA ASN A 60 1.89 -6.84 8.92
C ASN A 60 1.27 -6.38 10.24
N LEU A 61 1.97 -5.49 10.96
CA LEU A 61 1.53 -4.95 12.25
C LEU A 61 0.25 -4.11 12.13
N LEU A 62 0.10 -3.38 11.02
CA LEU A 62 -1.08 -2.55 10.76
C LEU A 62 -2.23 -3.32 10.10
N GLY A 63 -2.08 -4.63 9.82
CA GLY A 63 -3.09 -5.43 9.13
C GLY A 63 -3.29 -5.05 7.65
N LEU A 64 -2.31 -4.37 7.06
CA LEU A 64 -2.30 -3.89 5.67
C LEU A 64 -1.71 -4.91 4.68
N ILE A 65 -1.19 -6.03 5.16
CA ILE A 65 -0.93 -7.19 4.29
C ILE A 65 -2.30 -7.79 3.96
N GLY A 66 -2.88 -7.31 2.86
CA GLY A 66 -4.00 -8.00 2.24
C GLY A 66 -3.56 -9.42 1.90
N LYS A 67 -4.47 -10.39 2.11
CA LYS A 67 -4.39 -11.68 1.39
C LYS A 67 -4.05 -11.36 -0.07
N PRO A 68 -3.18 -12.13 -0.74
CA PRO A 68 -2.75 -11.84 -2.11
C PRO A 68 -3.99 -11.45 -2.90
N VAL A 69 -4.05 -10.19 -3.31
CA VAL A 69 -5.11 -9.71 -4.18
C VAL A 69 -4.81 -10.44 -5.46
N ALA A 70 -5.53 -11.55 -5.69
CA ALA A 70 -5.58 -12.17 -6.99
C ALA A 70 -5.82 -11.04 -7.97
N ASP A 71 -4.90 -10.89 -8.92
CA ASP A 71 -4.91 -9.86 -9.96
C ASP A 71 -6.33 -9.38 -10.21
N GLU A 72 -6.60 -8.11 -9.92
CA GLU A 72 -7.79 -7.46 -10.42
C GLU A 72 -7.68 -7.53 -11.95
N LYS A 73 -8.27 -8.61 -12.50
CA LYS A 73 -8.49 -8.79 -13.92
C LYS A 73 -9.01 -7.46 -14.45
N PRO A 74 -8.39 -6.88 -15.48
CA PRO A 74 -8.82 -5.58 -15.98
C PRO A 74 -10.32 -5.66 -16.26
N ALA A 75 -11.07 -4.73 -15.66
CA ALA A 75 -12.51 -4.65 -15.79
C ALA A 75 -12.87 -4.68 -17.28
N THR A 76 -13.32 -5.83 -17.75
CA THR A 76 -14.00 -5.96 -19.04
C THR A 76 -15.23 -5.09 -18.92
N LYS A 77 -15.20 -3.92 -19.58
CA LYS A 77 -16.40 -3.11 -19.82
C LYS A 77 -17.48 -4.07 -20.33
N LYS A 78 -18.54 -4.23 -19.53
CA LYS A 78 -19.79 -4.84 -19.96
C LYS A 78 -20.32 -4.01 -21.12
N GLU A 79 -20.17 -4.50 -22.34
CA GLU A 79 -21.05 -4.13 -23.44
C GLU A 79 -22.39 -4.82 -23.19
N GLU A 80 -23.31 -4.14 -22.52
CA GLU A 80 -24.69 -4.59 -22.42
C GLU A 80 -25.49 -4.11 -23.65
N THR A 81 -25.87 -5.10 -24.46
CA THR A 81 -27.07 -5.18 -25.32
C THR A 81 -27.09 -4.33 -26.61
N ARG A 82 -27.56 -4.83 -27.76
CA ARG A 82 -28.68 -5.76 -27.99
C ARG A 82 -28.60 -6.38 -29.40
N TYR A 83 -28.63 -7.71 -29.48
CA TYR A 83 -28.92 -8.43 -30.73
C TYR A 83 -30.43 -8.39 -30.97
N VAL A 84 -30.89 -7.88 -32.11
CA VAL A 84 -32.17 -8.31 -32.69
C VAL A 84 -32.02 -8.28 -34.20
N GLY A 85 -31.83 -9.46 -34.79
CA GLY A 85 -32.09 -9.64 -36.21
C GLY A 85 -33.59 -9.57 -36.48
N SER A 86 -33.96 -8.95 -37.59
CA SER A 86 -35.18 -9.30 -38.30
C SER A 86 -34.84 -9.38 -39.78
N LEU A 87 -34.79 -10.61 -40.28
CA LEU A 87 -34.87 -10.96 -41.70
C LEU A 87 -36.08 -10.28 -42.33
N ARG A 88 -35.89 -9.54 -43.41
CA ARG A 88 -36.81 -9.43 -44.56
C ARG A 88 -36.02 -9.18 -45.82
#